data_AF-A0A1B0DGN8-F1
#
_entry.id   AF-A0A1B0DGN8-F1
#
_cell.length_a   1.000
_cell.length_b   1.000
_cell.length_c   1.000
_cell.angle_alpha   90.00
_cell.angle_beta   90.00
_cell.angle_gamma   90.00
#
_symmetry.space_group_name_H-M   'P 1'
#
loop_
_entity.id
_entity.type
_entity.pdbx_description
1 polymer ?
#
loop_
_entity_poly.entity_id
_entity_poly.type
_entity_poly.pdbx_seq_one_letter_code
_entity_poly.pdbx_strand_id
1 'polypeptide(L)'
;MDYGVYASAERYLRLFRQFDPITEVLAGKLRLMESMGFDLGQGFIFGFSYGGHVAVEASKRVGVRRLEAIDICDIAGPAFDFRRAHIDHRSAAKNVQCVHTSRDKGSRHTTTCHQNWKMGTCGWFQTAAADPPKGSHGLCPYFYLSAFTNDFLAVPKPMGCMARKLATHWPSGFKMGYNEHRKWKVQGELFALTTKEYPYTSNATEMNALDFFPMLASESEQTEMDIDFFVETTKKP
;
A
#
# COMPACT_ATOMS: atom_id res chain seq x y z
N MET A 1 -8.47 -13.16 -8.00
CA MET A 1 -7.68 -13.53 -9.19
C MET A 1 -6.45 -14.26 -8.71
N ASP A 2 -6.18 -15.47 -9.19
CA ASP A 2 -5.00 -16.25 -8.79
C ASP A 2 -3.97 -16.29 -9.93
N TYR A 3 -2.76 -15.86 -9.64
CA TYR A 3 -1.59 -15.92 -10.51
C TYR A 3 -0.38 -16.49 -9.75
N GLY A 4 -0.63 -17.32 -8.72
CA GLY A 4 0.37 -17.91 -7.82
C GLY A 4 1.49 -18.66 -8.53
N VAL A 5 1.20 -19.27 -9.69
CA VAL A 5 2.20 -19.93 -10.55
C VAL A 5 3.36 -19.01 -10.95
N TYR A 6 3.10 -17.70 -11.02
CA TYR A 6 4.11 -16.68 -11.33
C TYR A 6 4.61 -15.94 -10.09
N ALA A 7 3.86 -15.96 -8.99
CA ALA A 7 4.14 -15.20 -7.78
C ALA A 7 5.07 -15.97 -6.83
N SER A 8 6.37 -15.96 -7.10
CA SER A 8 7.40 -16.30 -6.10
C SER A 8 8.44 -15.19 -5.98
N ALA A 9 9.01 -15.00 -4.78
CA ALA A 9 9.94 -13.91 -4.49
C ALA A 9 11.20 -13.96 -5.38
N GLU A 10 11.75 -15.15 -5.61
CA GLU A 10 12.88 -15.40 -6.52
C GLU A 10 12.56 -15.09 -7.98
N ARG A 11 11.29 -14.88 -8.31
CA ARG A 11 10.76 -14.74 -9.67
C ARG A 11 10.07 -13.40 -9.89
N TYR A 12 10.37 -12.35 -9.11
CA TYR A 12 9.73 -11.04 -9.28
C TYR A 12 9.84 -10.50 -10.71
N LEU A 13 11.00 -10.65 -11.36
CA LEU A 13 11.18 -10.28 -12.77
C LEU A 13 10.31 -11.12 -13.73
N ARG A 14 10.11 -12.41 -13.42
CA ARG A 14 9.24 -13.28 -14.21
C ARG A 14 7.78 -12.89 -14.04
N LEU A 15 7.34 -12.60 -12.81
CA LEU A 15 6.00 -12.07 -12.53
C LEU A 15 5.79 -10.76 -13.30
N PHE A 16 6.76 -9.85 -13.23
CA PHE A 16 6.70 -8.57 -13.92
C PHE A 16 6.56 -8.70 -15.43
N ARG A 17 7.22 -9.69 -16.07
CA ARG A 17 7.04 -9.99 -17.50
C ARG A 17 5.64 -10.49 -17.85
N GLN A 18 4.88 -10.98 -16.88
CA GLN A 18 3.49 -11.41 -17.05
C GLN A 18 2.47 -10.30 -16.78
N PHE A 19 2.92 -9.05 -16.61
CA PHE A 19 2.03 -7.92 -16.31
C PHE A 19 0.92 -7.74 -17.34
N ASP A 20 1.26 -7.62 -18.61
CA ASP A 20 0.25 -7.40 -19.65
C ASP A 20 -0.70 -8.59 -19.84
N PRO A 21 -0.24 -9.86 -19.90
CA PRO A 21 -1.13 -11.02 -19.95
C PRO A 21 -2.08 -11.12 -18.75
N ILE A 22 -1.58 -10.98 -17.52
CA ILE A 22 -2.40 -11.04 -16.30
C ILE A 22 -3.45 -9.91 -16.33
N THR A 23 -3.01 -8.69 -16.65
CA THR A 23 -3.91 -7.55 -16.74
C THR A 23 -5.00 -7.75 -17.78
N GLU A 24 -4.68 -8.35 -18.94
CA GLU A 24 -5.68 -8.60 -19.97
C GLU A 24 -6.72 -9.65 -19.54
N VAL A 25 -6.31 -10.67 -18.79
CA VAL A 25 -7.26 -11.65 -18.22
C VAL A 25 -8.27 -10.96 -17.31
N LEU A 26 -7.84 -10.04 -16.44
CA LEU A 26 -8.75 -9.29 -15.57
C LEU A 26 -9.66 -8.35 -16.38
N ALA A 27 -9.11 -7.61 -17.35
CA ALA A 27 -9.88 -6.71 -18.20
C ALA A 27 -10.93 -7.47 -19.02
N GLY A 28 -10.55 -8.60 -19.64
CA GLY A 28 -11.45 -9.48 -20.36
C GLY A 28 -12.57 -10.04 -19.48
N LYS A 29 -12.25 -10.41 -18.22
CA LYS A 29 -13.27 -10.88 -17.27
C LYS A 29 -14.26 -9.79 -16.90
N LEU A 30 -13.81 -8.55 -16.70
CA LEU A 30 -14.70 -7.40 -16.44
C LEU A 30 -15.63 -7.11 -17.63
N ARG A 31 -15.12 -7.14 -18.87
CA ARG A 31 -15.94 -6.99 -20.09
C ARG A 31 -16.97 -8.12 -20.22
N LEU A 32 -16.57 -9.35 -19.92
CA LEU A 32 -17.47 -10.50 -19.93
C LEU A 32 -18.59 -10.34 -18.88
N MET A 33 -18.24 -9.96 -17.64
CA MET A 33 -19.23 -9.71 -16.59
C MET A 33 -20.22 -8.63 -17.01
N GLU A 34 -19.74 -7.53 -17.59
CA GLU A 34 -20.59 -6.48 -18.13
C GLU A 34 -21.52 -6.98 -19.24
N SER A 35 -21.01 -7.78 -20.20
CA SER A 35 -21.87 -8.38 -21.24
C SER A 35 -22.92 -9.35 -20.69
N MET A 36 -22.71 -9.88 -19.47
CA MET A 36 -23.66 -10.71 -18.74
C MET A 36 -24.63 -9.89 -17.87
N GLY A 37 -24.56 -8.56 -17.93
CA GLY A 37 -25.46 -7.65 -17.21
C GLY A 37 -24.92 -7.11 -15.88
N PHE A 38 -23.65 -7.34 -15.54
CA PHE A 38 -23.05 -6.71 -14.36
C PHE A 38 -22.81 -5.21 -14.59
N ASP A 39 -23.35 -4.36 -13.71
CA ASP A 39 -23.06 -2.93 -13.74
C ASP A 39 -21.67 -2.66 -13.16
N LEU A 40 -20.70 -2.34 -14.04
CA LEU A 40 -19.36 -1.92 -13.62
C LEU A 40 -19.41 -0.69 -12.70
N GLY A 41 -20.42 0.17 -12.84
CA GLY A 41 -20.65 1.33 -11.99
C GLY A 41 -20.99 1.01 -10.53
N GLN A 42 -21.18 -0.28 -10.19
CA GLN A 42 -21.29 -0.82 -8.83
C GLN A 42 -20.11 -1.74 -8.47
N GLY A 43 -19.16 -1.91 -9.39
CA GLY A 43 -18.02 -2.79 -9.23
C GLY A 43 -16.95 -2.24 -8.30
N PHE A 44 -16.38 -3.14 -7.51
CA PHE A 44 -15.29 -2.87 -6.59
C PHE A 44 -14.13 -3.84 -6.82
N ILE A 45 -12.89 -3.33 -6.78
CA ILE A 45 -11.68 -4.16 -6.84
C ILE A 45 -10.74 -3.78 -5.68
N PHE A 46 -10.27 -4.79 -4.96
CA PHE A 46 -9.14 -4.66 -4.05
C PHE A 46 -7.86 -5.21 -4.70
N GLY A 47 -6.77 -4.46 -4.65
CA GLY A 47 -5.47 -4.87 -5.19
C GLY A 47 -4.34 -4.66 -4.21
N PHE A 48 -3.60 -5.72 -3.87
CA PHE A 48 -2.43 -5.64 -3.00
C PHE A 48 -1.12 -5.73 -3.81
N SER A 49 -0.13 -4.91 -3.47
CA SER A 49 1.23 -5.00 -4.03
C SER A 49 1.19 -4.90 -5.57
N TYR A 50 1.76 -5.89 -6.26
CA TYR A 50 1.68 -6.06 -7.71
C TYR A 50 0.23 -6.07 -8.23
N GLY A 51 -0.69 -6.69 -7.49
CA GLY A 51 -2.11 -6.75 -7.81
C GLY A 51 -2.78 -5.38 -7.85
N GLY A 52 -2.23 -4.38 -7.16
CA GLY A 52 -2.66 -2.98 -7.26
C GLY A 52 -2.46 -2.41 -8.67
N HIS A 53 -1.30 -2.67 -9.29
CA HIS A 53 -1.06 -2.27 -10.68
C HIS A 53 -1.96 -3.01 -11.66
N VAL A 54 -2.17 -4.32 -11.44
CA VAL A 54 -3.08 -5.14 -12.26
C VAL A 54 -4.51 -4.60 -12.19
N ALA A 55 -5.00 -4.28 -10.99
CA ALA A 55 -6.34 -3.71 -10.78
C ALA A 55 -6.49 -2.37 -11.51
N VAL A 56 -5.53 -1.45 -11.34
CA VAL A 56 -5.58 -0.14 -12.00
C VAL A 56 -5.53 -0.26 -13.52
N GLU A 57 -4.57 -0.99 -14.06
CA GLU A 57 -4.38 -1.10 -15.50
C GLU A 57 -5.55 -1.82 -16.17
N ALA A 58 -6.04 -2.92 -15.59
CA ALA A 58 -7.17 -3.66 -16.14
C ALA A 58 -8.44 -2.80 -16.18
N SER A 59 -8.70 -2.04 -15.11
CA SER A 59 -9.84 -1.13 -15.05
C SER A 59 -9.76 -0.05 -16.12
N LYS A 60 -8.59 0.55 -16.32
CA LYS A 60 -8.36 1.53 -17.39
C LYS A 60 -8.57 0.96 -18.80
N ARG A 61 -8.21 -0.32 -19.04
CA ARG A 61 -8.45 -1.02 -20.32
C ARG A 61 -9.93 -1.31 -20.59
N VAL A 62 -10.76 -1.40 -19.55
CA VAL A 62 -12.22 -1.54 -19.67
C VAL A 62 -12.88 -0.18 -19.88
N GLY A 63 -12.29 0.86 -19.29
CA GLY A 63 -12.57 2.27 -19.59
C GLY A 63 -12.31 3.17 -18.38
N VAL A 64 -12.06 4.44 -18.65
CA VAL A 64 -11.75 5.43 -17.61
C VAL A 64 -12.95 5.63 -16.68
N ARG A 65 -12.71 5.49 -15.36
CA ARG A 65 -13.70 5.73 -14.28
C ARG A 65 -15.01 4.95 -14.42
N ARG A 66 -14.97 3.77 -15.06
CA ARG A 66 -16.15 2.92 -15.22
C ARG A 66 -16.51 2.13 -13.97
N LEU A 67 -15.51 1.73 -13.18
CA LEU A 67 -15.72 1.10 -11.88
C LEU A 67 -16.11 2.11 -10.81
N GLU A 68 -16.91 1.69 -9.83
CA GLU A 68 -17.25 2.53 -8.67
C GLU A 68 -16.00 2.86 -7.86
N ALA A 69 -15.29 1.82 -7.42
CA ALA A 69 -14.18 2.00 -6.51
C ALA A 69 -13.07 0.98 -6.69
N ILE A 70 -11.83 1.43 -6.46
CA ILE A 70 -10.67 0.55 -6.31
C ILE A 70 -9.95 0.93 -5.01
N ASP A 71 -9.73 -0.04 -4.14
CA ASP A 71 -8.87 0.14 -2.98
C ASP A 71 -7.55 -0.62 -3.21
N ILE A 72 -6.45 0.11 -3.09
CA ILE A 72 -5.11 -0.36 -3.40
C ILE A 72 -4.32 -0.43 -2.11
N CYS A 73 -3.86 -1.63 -1.77
CA CYS A 73 -3.02 -1.87 -0.61
C CYS A 73 -1.56 -1.94 -1.03
N ASP A 74 -0.77 -1.00 -0.52
CA ASP A 74 0.68 -0.91 -0.63
C ASP A 74 1.23 -1.29 -2.02
N ILE A 75 0.78 -0.56 -3.03
CA ILE A 75 1.10 -0.83 -4.44
C ILE A 75 2.61 -0.98 -4.64
N ALA A 76 3.04 -1.99 -5.41
CA ALA A 76 4.46 -2.30 -5.54
C ALA A 76 5.23 -1.16 -6.23
N GLY A 77 6.35 -0.75 -5.64
CA GLY A 77 7.30 0.22 -6.20
C GLY A 77 8.35 -0.39 -7.13
N PRO A 78 9.02 -1.50 -6.76
CA PRO A 78 10.08 -2.11 -7.57
C PRO A 78 9.64 -2.35 -9.03
N ALA A 79 10.49 -2.01 -9.99
CA ALA A 79 10.23 -2.04 -11.44
C ALA A 79 9.11 -1.11 -11.99
N PHE A 80 8.18 -0.64 -11.16
CA PHE A 80 7.08 0.24 -11.58
C PHE A 80 7.39 1.73 -11.43
N ASP A 81 8.08 2.12 -10.35
CA ASP A 81 8.35 3.53 -10.02
C ASP A 81 9.16 4.27 -11.11
N PHE A 82 10.03 3.56 -11.83
CA PHE A 82 10.92 4.11 -12.86
C PHE A 82 10.30 4.19 -14.26
N ARG A 83 9.22 3.45 -14.53
CA ARG A 83 8.75 3.21 -15.91
C ARG A 83 7.68 4.19 -16.39
N ARG A 84 7.06 4.98 -15.51
CA ARG A 84 5.92 5.82 -15.86
C ARG A 84 6.09 7.21 -15.24
N ALA A 85 6.52 8.19 -16.06
CA ALA A 85 6.76 9.56 -15.63
C ALA A 85 5.51 10.27 -15.07
N HIS A 86 4.30 9.75 -15.31
CA HIS A 86 3.05 10.30 -14.79
C HIS A 86 2.06 9.18 -14.47
N ILE A 87 2.15 8.63 -13.26
CA ILE A 87 1.17 7.67 -12.77
C ILE A 87 0.02 8.44 -12.12
N ASP A 88 -1.18 8.36 -12.69
CA ASP A 88 -2.41 8.83 -12.05
C ASP A 88 -3.42 7.67 -11.97
N HIS A 89 -3.54 7.10 -10.77
CA HIS A 89 -4.44 5.99 -10.49
C HIS A 89 -5.91 6.42 -10.48
N ARG A 90 -6.21 7.72 -10.28
CA ARG A 90 -7.59 8.26 -10.18
C ARG A 90 -8.42 8.02 -11.43
N SER A 91 -7.78 7.84 -12.59
CA SER A 91 -8.46 7.52 -13.84
C SER A 91 -9.07 6.12 -13.89
N ALA A 92 -8.69 5.20 -12.98
CA ALA A 92 -9.09 3.80 -13.03
C ALA A 92 -10.54 3.54 -12.55
N ALA A 93 -11.07 4.37 -11.65
CA ALA A 93 -12.42 4.23 -11.09
C ALA A 93 -12.96 5.59 -10.64
N LYS A 94 -14.27 5.67 -10.32
CA LYS A 94 -14.86 6.91 -9.80
C LYS A 94 -14.21 7.34 -8.48
N ASN A 95 -13.87 6.37 -7.62
CA ASN A 95 -13.01 6.58 -6.44
C ASN A 95 -11.84 5.59 -6.42
N VAL A 96 -10.67 6.05 -5.97
CA VAL A 96 -9.48 5.21 -5.82
C VAL A 96 -8.80 5.57 -4.51
N GLN A 97 -8.70 4.61 -3.60
CA GLN A 97 -8.01 4.75 -2.33
C GLN A 97 -6.68 3.99 -2.38
N CYS A 98 -5.61 4.60 -1.88
CA CYS A 98 -4.32 3.96 -1.72
C CYS A 98 -3.93 3.93 -0.25
N VAL A 99 -3.49 2.77 0.22
CA VAL A 99 -3.05 2.51 1.59
C VAL A 99 -1.57 2.23 1.55
N HIS A 100 -0.76 3.13 2.11
CA HIS A 100 0.70 3.08 2.11
C HIS A 100 1.18 2.60 3.47
N THR A 101 1.96 1.53 3.46
CA THR A 101 2.44 0.85 4.68
C THR A 101 3.93 0.57 4.66
N SER A 102 4.59 0.58 3.50
CA SER A 102 6.01 0.28 3.39
C SER A 102 6.79 1.22 2.47
N ARG A 103 8.06 1.44 2.81
CA ARG A 103 9.01 2.20 1.98
C ARG A 103 9.88 1.33 1.08
N ASP A 104 10.10 0.07 1.45
CA ASP A 104 11.02 -0.85 0.77
C ASP A 104 10.37 -1.54 -0.45
N LYS A 105 9.09 -1.90 -0.34
CA LYS A 105 8.33 -2.60 -1.39
C LYS A 105 7.18 -1.78 -1.97
N GLY A 106 6.65 -0.84 -1.19
CA GLY A 106 5.64 0.11 -1.63
C GLY A 106 6.18 1.16 -2.63
N SER A 107 5.29 1.70 -3.45
CA SER A 107 5.61 2.76 -4.41
C SER A 107 5.92 4.09 -3.74
N ARG A 108 6.87 4.83 -4.32
CA ARG A 108 7.19 6.20 -3.94
C ARG A 108 6.14 7.22 -4.41
N HIS A 109 5.21 6.80 -5.27
CA HIS A 109 4.17 7.67 -5.85
C HIS A 109 2.93 7.77 -4.95
N THR A 110 3.08 8.38 -3.77
CA THR A 110 2.07 8.39 -2.69
C THR A 110 0.98 9.46 -2.81
N THR A 111 0.79 10.05 -3.99
CA THR A 111 -0.19 11.14 -4.22
C THR A 111 -1.02 10.95 -5.48
N THR A 112 -1.17 9.70 -5.90
CA THR A 112 -1.68 9.31 -7.22
C THR A 112 -3.11 8.81 -7.18
N CYS A 113 -3.69 8.72 -5.98
CA CYS A 113 -5.05 8.25 -5.71
C CYS A 113 -5.90 9.39 -5.14
N HIS A 114 -7.21 9.20 -5.03
CA HIS A 114 -8.10 10.21 -4.45
C HIS A 114 -7.81 10.37 -2.96
N GLN A 115 -7.78 9.26 -2.21
CA GLN A 115 -7.32 9.19 -0.83
C GLN A 115 -6.01 8.41 -0.77
N ASN A 116 -4.99 8.95 -0.11
CA ASN A 116 -3.67 8.32 0.04
C ASN A 116 -3.36 8.20 1.53
N TRP A 117 -3.74 7.08 2.13
CA TRP A 117 -3.55 6.79 3.55
C TRP A 117 -2.10 6.42 3.85
N LYS A 118 -1.46 7.16 4.75
CA LYS A 118 -0.14 6.88 5.31
C LYS A 118 -0.34 6.23 6.67
N MET A 119 -0.17 4.92 6.72
CA MET A 119 -0.40 4.12 7.91
C MET A 119 0.84 4.09 8.82
N GLY A 120 0.63 4.08 10.13
CA GLY A 120 1.70 3.92 11.11
C GLY A 120 2.74 5.03 11.00
N THR A 121 4.02 4.66 10.92
CA THR A 121 5.11 5.63 10.81
C THR A 121 5.19 6.16 9.38
N CYS A 122 4.44 7.22 9.11
CA CYS A 122 4.40 7.98 7.85
C CYS A 122 4.07 7.16 6.58
N GLY A 123 3.48 5.98 6.72
CA GLY A 123 3.28 5.03 5.61
C GLY A 123 4.55 4.29 5.18
N TRP A 124 5.61 4.30 5.98
CA TRP A 124 6.90 3.68 5.67
C TRP A 124 7.17 2.42 6.48
N PHE A 125 6.78 2.44 7.76
CA PHE A 125 7.05 1.35 8.70
C PHE A 125 5.83 1.11 9.58
N GLN A 126 5.59 -0.15 9.89
CA GLN A 126 4.50 -0.58 10.76
C GLN A 126 5.08 -1.20 12.03
N THR A 127 4.59 -0.77 13.19
CA THR A 127 5.06 -1.29 14.49
C THR A 127 4.79 -2.79 14.66
N ALA A 128 3.73 -3.29 14.02
CA ALA A 128 3.40 -4.72 13.98
C ALA A 128 4.28 -5.54 13.01
N ALA A 129 5.23 -4.90 12.31
CA ALA A 129 6.04 -5.59 11.32
C ALA A 129 6.88 -6.69 11.97
N ALA A 130 6.82 -7.87 11.38
CA ALA A 130 7.58 -9.05 11.76
C ALA A 130 8.14 -9.75 10.51
N ASP A 131 8.68 -10.94 10.68
CA ASP A 131 9.15 -11.74 9.56
C ASP A 131 8.05 -11.96 8.50
N PRO A 132 8.43 -12.11 7.21
CA PRO A 132 7.49 -12.41 6.15
C PRO A 132 6.53 -13.56 6.53
N PRO A 133 5.23 -13.44 6.22
CA PRO A 133 4.62 -12.43 5.35
C PRO A 133 4.19 -11.15 6.08
N LYS A 134 4.47 -10.98 7.37
CA LYS A 134 3.97 -9.85 8.19
C LYS A 134 4.93 -8.67 8.28
N GLY A 135 5.82 -8.48 7.30
CA GLY A 135 6.58 -7.24 7.18
C GLY A 135 5.68 -6.04 6.89
N SER A 136 6.21 -4.82 6.96
CA SER A 136 5.44 -3.57 6.74
C SER A 136 4.58 -3.61 5.46
N HIS A 137 5.12 -4.14 4.35
CA HIS A 137 4.39 -4.32 3.10
C HIS A 137 3.23 -5.31 3.22
N GLY A 138 3.50 -6.46 3.82
CA GLY A 138 2.54 -7.56 3.92
C GLY A 138 1.48 -7.35 4.99
N LEU A 139 1.63 -6.34 5.87
CA LEU A 139 0.60 -5.94 6.84
C LEU A 139 -0.56 -5.17 6.22
N CYS A 140 -0.39 -4.57 5.04
CA CYS A 140 -1.46 -3.78 4.44
C CYS A 140 -2.79 -4.56 4.31
N PRO A 141 -2.82 -5.79 3.75
CA PRO A 141 -4.04 -6.59 3.73
C PRO A 141 -4.60 -6.90 5.12
N TYR A 142 -3.76 -7.08 6.15
CA TYR A 142 -4.22 -7.31 7.53
C TYR A 142 -4.91 -6.09 8.12
N PHE A 143 -4.39 -4.88 7.87
CA PHE A 143 -5.07 -3.64 8.27
C PHE A 143 -6.38 -3.47 7.52
N TYR A 144 -6.39 -3.73 6.21
CA TYR A 144 -7.59 -3.62 5.41
C TYR A 144 -8.68 -4.61 5.86
N LEU A 145 -8.30 -5.84 6.23
CA LEU A 145 -9.21 -6.82 6.82
C LEU A 145 -9.71 -6.38 8.20
N SER A 146 -8.83 -5.86 9.06
CA SER A 146 -9.22 -5.33 10.38
C SER A 146 -10.19 -4.15 10.23
N ALA A 147 -10.07 -3.35 9.16
CA ALA A 147 -10.91 -2.18 8.88
C ALA A 147 -12.40 -2.50 8.63
N PHE A 148 -12.77 -3.77 8.47
CA PHE A 148 -14.19 -4.16 8.39
C PHE A 148 -14.90 -4.04 9.75
N THR A 149 -14.18 -4.21 10.86
CA THR A 149 -14.75 -4.22 12.22
C THR A 149 -14.10 -3.20 13.16
N ASN A 150 -12.92 -2.69 12.82
CA ASN A 150 -12.15 -1.76 13.65
C ASN A 150 -11.81 -0.50 12.84
N ASP A 151 -11.89 0.67 13.47
CA ASP A 151 -11.80 1.94 12.74
C ASP A 151 -10.37 2.50 12.72
N PHE A 152 -9.77 2.54 11.53
CA PHE A 152 -8.53 3.27 11.27
C PHE A 152 -8.86 4.73 10.95
N LEU A 153 -9.05 5.53 11.99
CA LEU A 153 -9.49 6.92 11.89
C LEU A 153 -8.42 7.83 11.28
N ALA A 154 -8.88 8.82 10.50
CA ALA A 154 -8.04 9.91 10.02
C ALA A 154 -7.62 10.81 11.19
N VAL A 155 -6.30 10.99 11.33
CA VAL A 155 -5.69 11.86 12.34
C VAL A 155 -4.93 13.01 11.69
N PRO A 156 -4.68 14.12 12.42
CA PRO A 156 -3.75 15.15 11.97
C PRO A 156 -2.40 14.57 11.57
N LYS A 157 -1.75 15.17 10.57
CA LYS A 157 -0.42 14.76 10.10
C LYS A 157 0.55 14.66 11.29
N PRO A 158 1.14 13.49 11.57
CA PRO A 158 2.11 13.38 12.65
C PRO A 158 3.32 14.29 12.43
N MET A 159 3.95 14.69 13.53
CA MET A 159 5.22 15.41 13.50
C MET A 159 6.26 14.54 12.77
N GLY A 160 7.22 15.15 12.06
CA GLY A 160 8.24 14.41 11.30
C GLY A 160 7.76 13.71 10.01
N CYS A 161 6.45 13.54 9.79
CA CYS A 161 5.96 13.01 8.52
C CYS A 161 5.89 14.08 7.43
N MET A 162 6.39 13.74 6.24
CA MET A 162 6.26 14.55 5.02
C MET A 162 4.92 14.31 4.33
N ALA A 163 4.32 15.39 3.81
CA ALA A 163 3.14 15.35 2.95
C ALA A 163 3.32 16.35 1.81
N ARG A 164 2.97 15.92 0.59
CA ARG A 164 3.01 16.73 -0.65
C ARG A 164 1.63 17.29 -1.01
N LYS A 165 0.56 16.54 -0.74
CA LYS A 165 -0.84 16.90 -1.01
C LYS A 165 -1.70 16.51 0.19
N LEU A 166 -1.43 17.13 1.35
CA LEU A 166 -2.16 16.86 2.58
C LEU A 166 -3.67 17.14 2.42
N ALA A 167 -4.51 16.21 2.87
CA ALA A 167 -5.93 16.48 3.04
C ALA A 167 -6.10 17.53 4.16
N THR A 168 -6.74 18.65 3.86
CA THR A 168 -6.87 19.76 4.83
C THR A 168 -8.04 19.57 5.79
N HIS A 169 -9.08 18.84 5.38
CA HIS A 169 -10.29 18.62 6.16
C HIS A 169 -10.86 17.22 5.88
N TRP A 170 -11.47 16.61 6.89
CA TRP A 170 -12.25 15.37 6.77
C TRP A 170 -13.41 15.37 7.77
N PRO A 171 -14.52 14.66 7.47
CA PRO A 171 -15.63 14.51 8.41
C PRO A 171 -15.21 13.82 9.71
N SER A 172 -15.92 14.07 10.81
CA SER A 172 -15.75 13.29 12.04
C SER A 172 -15.98 11.79 11.78
N GLY A 173 -15.13 10.97 12.38
CA GLY A 173 -15.12 9.52 12.19
C GLY A 173 -14.72 9.07 10.78
N PHE A 174 -14.07 9.92 9.97
CA PHE A 174 -13.58 9.50 8.65
C PHE A 174 -12.48 8.43 8.79
N LYS A 175 -12.61 7.32 8.07
CA LYS A 175 -11.77 6.14 8.28
C LYS A 175 -11.28 5.48 7.00
N MET A 176 -10.17 4.77 7.10
CA MET A 176 -9.62 3.94 6.03
C MET A 176 -10.46 2.66 5.88
N GLY A 177 -10.64 2.22 4.63
CA GLY A 177 -11.18 0.88 4.33
C GLY A 177 -12.40 0.89 3.41
N TYR A 178 -13.00 -0.28 3.24
CA TYR A 178 -14.17 -0.47 2.35
C TYR A 178 -15.41 0.27 2.85
N ASN A 179 -15.68 0.20 4.15
CA ASN A 179 -16.92 0.69 4.79
C ASN A 179 -17.02 2.22 4.96
N GLU A 180 -16.05 3.00 4.46
CA GLU A 180 -16.16 4.45 4.41
C GLU A 180 -16.90 4.89 3.14
N HIS A 181 -18.19 5.19 3.26
CA HIS A 181 -19.03 5.58 2.13
C HIS A 181 -18.89 7.07 1.76
N ARG A 182 -18.17 7.87 2.56
CA ARG A 182 -17.98 9.31 2.34
C ARG A 182 -16.65 9.64 1.65
N LYS A 183 -15.96 8.66 1.05
CA LYS A 183 -14.64 8.84 0.40
C LYS A 183 -14.58 10.05 -0.54
N TRP A 184 -15.64 10.31 -1.30
CA TRP A 184 -15.76 11.45 -2.22
C TRP A 184 -15.61 12.83 -1.56
N LYS A 185 -15.82 12.94 -0.23
CA LYS A 185 -15.69 14.20 0.52
C LYS A 185 -14.24 14.60 0.79
N VAL A 186 -13.29 13.67 0.63
CA VAL A 186 -11.90 13.86 1.07
C VAL A 186 -10.96 13.50 -0.07
N GLN A 187 -9.99 14.37 -0.33
CA GLN A 187 -8.90 14.11 -1.26
C GLN A 187 -7.56 14.48 -0.65
N GLY A 188 -6.51 13.77 -1.05
CA GLY A 188 -5.14 14.01 -0.61
C GLY A 188 -4.58 12.90 0.27
N GLU A 189 -3.50 13.23 0.96
CA GLU A 189 -2.81 12.37 1.91
C GLU A 189 -3.48 12.46 3.28
N LEU A 190 -3.76 11.29 3.85
CA LEU A 190 -4.37 11.10 5.16
C LEU A 190 -3.44 10.27 6.03
N PHE A 191 -3.60 10.33 7.34
CA PHE A 191 -2.78 9.56 8.29
C PHE A 191 -3.68 8.75 9.20
N ALA A 192 -3.25 7.54 9.54
CA ALA A 192 -3.90 6.70 10.54
C ALA A 192 -2.82 6.03 11.40
N LEU A 193 -3.01 6.08 12.71
CA LEU A 193 -2.12 5.43 13.66
C LEU A 193 -2.35 3.91 13.64
N THR A 194 -1.27 3.17 13.87
CA THR A 194 -1.29 1.70 13.90
C THR A 194 -0.57 1.18 15.14
N THR A 195 -1.07 0.10 15.73
CA THR A 195 -0.46 -0.52 16.91
C THR A 195 0.28 -1.81 16.55
N LYS A 196 1.10 -2.32 17.49
CA LYS A 196 1.83 -3.59 17.35
C LYS A 196 0.88 -4.80 17.32
N GLU A 197 -0.12 -4.77 18.18
CA GLU A 197 -1.04 -5.89 18.39
C GLU A 197 -2.37 -5.67 17.65
N TYR A 198 -3.03 -6.77 17.28
CA TYR A 198 -4.40 -6.73 16.76
C TYR A 198 -5.31 -5.96 17.75
N PRO A 199 -6.18 -5.03 17.29
CA PRO A 199 -6.67 -4.84 15.93
C PRO A 199 -5.79 -3.97 15.01
N TYR A 200 -4.54 -3.68 15.40
CA TYR A 200 -3.57 -2.86 14.69
C TYR A 200 -3.96 -1.38 14.53
N THR A 201 -4.93 -0.92 15.30
CA THR A 201 -5.37 0.47 15.32
C THR A 201 -5.58 0.94 16.75
N SER A 202 -5.60 2.26 16.93
CA SER A 202 -5.85 2.91 18.20
C SER A 202 -7.00 3.90 18.04
N ASN A 203 -7.97 3.87 18.96
CA ASN A 203 -9.05 4.87 19.04
C ASN A 203 -8.58 6.24 19.53
N ALA A 204 -7.27 6.46 19.66
CA ALA A 204 -6.72 7.66 20.26
C ALA A 204 -6.97 8.87 19.36
N THR A 205 -8.07 9.58 19.64
CA THR A 205 -8.26 10.98 19.26
C THR A 205 -7.29 11.92 19.99
N GLU A 206 -6.52 11.41 20.96
CA GLU A 206 -5.70 12.17 21.92
C GLU A 206 -4.27 11.63 22.11
N MET A 207 -3.71 10.85 21.17
CA MET A 207 -2.26 10.59 21.23
C MET A 207 -1.53 11.73 20.54
N ASN A 208 -0.71 12.46 21.28
CA ASN A 208 0.19 13.44 20.70
C ASN A 208 1.04 12.72 19.65
N ALA A 209 1.18 13.32 18.46
CA ALA A 209 2.04 12.80 17.41
C ALA A 209 3.53 12.62 17.83
N LEU A 210 3.89 13.14 19.01
CA LEU A 210 5.18 12.96 19.67
C LEU A 210 5.37 11.55 20.27
N ASP A 211 4.29 10.87 20.65
CA ASP A 211 4.34 9.57 21.34
C ASP A 211 4.58 8.38 20.38
N PHE A 212 4.60 8.63 19.07
CA PHE A 212 4.72 7.60 18.03
C PHE A 212 6.12 7.43 17.42
N PHE A 213 7.13 8.18 17.90
CA PHE A 213 8.53 7.89 17.59
C PHE A 213 9.12 7.03 18.71
N PRO A 214 9.23 5.70 18.54
CA PRO A 214 10.30 5.01 19.22
C PRO A 214 11.61 5.57 18.66
N MET A 215 12.30 6.29 19.53
CA MET A 215 13.68 6.73 19.48
C MET A 215 14.54 5.83 18.55
N LEU A 216 14.84 6.32 17.34
CA LEU A 216 15.87 5.79 16.44
C LEU A 216 17.30 5.96 17.01
N ALA A 217 17.45 5.97 18.34
CA ALA A 217 18.69 6.31 19.02
C ALA A 217 19.05 5.31 20.15
N SER A 218 18.77 4.03 19.99
CA SER A 218 19.24 3.01 20.95
C SER A 218 19.90 1.75 20.37
N GLU A 219 20.21 1.71 19.06
CA GLU A 219 20.91 0.57 18.44
C GLU A 219 22.24 0.97 17.77
N SER A 220 23.06 1.81 18.41
CA SER A 220 24.41 2.13 17.92
C SER A 220 25.55 1.98 18.93
N GLU A 221 25.35 1.26 20.04
CA GLU A 221 26.45 0.93 20.97
C GLU A 221 26.36 -0.52 21.43
N GLN A 222 26.69 -1.45 20.53
CA GLN A 222 27.23 -2.76 20.89
C GLN A 222 27.67 -3.49 19.62
N THR A 223 28.91 -3.24 19.19
CA THR A 223 29.87 -4.23 18.66
C THR A 223 31.14 -3.47 18.24
N GLU A 224 31.98 -3.11 19.21
CA GLU A 224 33.43 -3.11 19.00
C GLU A 224 33.93 -4.44 19.57
N MET A 225 34.26 -5.40 18.70
CA MET A 225 35.32 -6.38 18.94
C MET A 225 35.60 -7.20 17.69
N ASP A 226 36.90 -7.25 17.37
CA ASP A 226 37.63 -8.28 16.62
C ASP A 226 37.46 -8.34 15.10
N ILE A 227 38.19 -7.46 14.41
CA ILE A 227 38.78 -7.79 13.11
C ILE A 227 40.26 -8.08 13.36
N ASP A 228 40.58 -9.36 13.52
CA ASP A 228 41.93 -9.84 13.29
C ASP A 228 41.92 -11.17 12.52
N PHE A 229 42.63 -11.13 11.39
CA PHE A 229 43.46 -12.19 10.85
C PHE A 229 42.81 -13.50 10.35
N PHE A 230 42.53 -13.58 9.04
CA PHE A 230 42.79 -14.80 8.24
C PHE A 230 42.85 -14.46 6.74
N VAL A 231 44.05 -14.23 6.21
CA VAL A 231 44.34 -14.38 4.76
C VAL A 231 45.64 -15.18 4.63
N GLU A 232 45.47 -16.48 4.56
CA GLU A 232 46.40 -17.49 4.04
C GLU A 232 45.46 -18.52 3.40
N THR A 233 45.56 -18.99 2.15
CA THR A 233 46.64 -19.13 1.19
C THR A 233 45.98 -19.44 -0.17
N THR A 234 46.54 -18.98 -1.29
CA THR A 234 46.58 -19.82 -2.50
C THR A 234 47.95 -19.67 -3.16
N LYS A 235 48.61 -20.82 -3.31
CA LYS A 235 49.96 -21.01 -3.84
C LYS A 235 49.92 -21.22 -5.36
N LYS A 236 50.94 -20.63 -6.02
CA LYS A 236 51.80 -21.20 -7.08
C LYS A 236 51.23 -21.37 -8.51
N PRO A 237 52.11 -21.46 -9.54
CA PRO A 237 53.58 -21.66 -9.52
C PRO A 237 54.43 -20.41 -9.74
#